data_AF-A0A5C3QWN0-F1
#
_entry.id   AF-A0A5C3QWN0-F1
#
_cell.length_a   1.000
_cell.length_b   1.000
_cell.length_c   1.000
_cell.angle_alpha   90.00
_cell.angle_beta   90.00
_cell.angle_gamma   90.00
#
_symmetry.space_group_name_H-M   'P 1'
#
loop_
_entity.id
_entity.type
_entity.pdbx_description
1 polymer ?
#
loop_
_entity_poly.entity_id
_entity_poly.type
_entity_poly.pdbx_seq_one_letter_code
_entity_poly.pdbx_strand_id
1 'polypeptide(L)'
;MQSSRSALQLRILRQTRCSPFSTARPSLDSTKNATQHPQAPIGSAKLFADAAQEDLKPITPKSSLLTALESQDENWTGDERVQDAVLRMLMDKHKPLRTGTIRSADEKLRDRNSSSGAQNYVRVQPLLPSGPPASGESWADVPLLPAIDGHRPWHATYKVPVHEGSIRVGSLRSSRTSSRPFADQNMDNQTRRQMAAERRKALAAGRLVRVKEGVLDYRLGNGVRIDGEQSRGYARSNPVSLKGWNSMVEEKIERARAAGAFKVISGRGKPLARVSEEFNPFIGREEFLMNRIVQRNGATPPWVDAQMELDSVLNAFRVALQLSWTRRTVRRLGATCNFEDLASVTLEDIAGLRDKEWEAKERSYHETGVEDINRLVRKYNGMAPYSVRRGYHDREAELQLNYQVSAAAILQGLHERTLASNALDGPKSSGSSRRATSGHGDTDTLTIGGVLRRWVNRILGR
;
A
#
# COMPACT_ATOMS: atom_id res chain seq x y z
N MET A 1 14.26 -13.95 89.17
CA MET A 1 15.52 -14.41 88.56
C MET A 1 15.87 -13.47 87.42
N GLN A 2 17.11 -12.98 87.43
CA GLN A 2 17.66 -11.95 86.57
C GLN A 2 17.95 -12.43 85.13
N SER A 3 18.10 -11.44 84.24
CA SER A 3 18.89 -11.45 82.99
C SER A 3 18.35 -12.28 81.82
N SER A 4 18.34 -11.83 80.56
CA SER A 4 18.99 -10.69 79.88
C SER A 4 18.17 -10.36 78.61
N ARG A 5 17.74 -9.11 78.42
CA ARG A 5 18.27 -8.15 77.43
C ARG A 5 18.54 -8.70 76.02
N SER A 6 17.75 -8.24 75.04
CA SER A 6 18.30 -7.36 74.00
C SER A 6 17.19 -6.61 73.27
N ALA A 7 17.30 -5.29 73.26
CA ALA A 7 16.37 -4.33 72.68
C ALA A 7 17.07 -3.66 71.50
N LEU A 8 16.38 -3.48 70.37
CA LEU A 8 16.74 -2.44 69.41
C LEU A 8 15.49 -1.85 68.76
N GLN A 9 15.31 -0.57 69.05
CA GLN A 9 14.26 0.34 68.63
C GLN A 9 14.98 1.54 68.01
N LEU A 10 14.86 1.77 66.69
CA LEU A 10 15.32 3.00 66.04
C LEU A 10 14.41 3.24 64.82
N ARG A 11 13.42 4.13 64.93
CA ARG A 11 13.46 5.60 64.72
C ARG A 11 13.85 6.00 63.29
N ILE A 12 12.80 6.36 62.55
CA ILE A 12 12.75 7.08 61.28
C ILE A 12 13.51 8.42 61.41
N LEU A 13 14.30 8.78 60.39
CA LEU A 13 14.26 10.09 59.73
C LEU A 13 15.04 10.07 58.40
N ARG A 14 14.38 10.59 57.36
CA ARG A 14 14.88 10.83 56.01
C ARG A 14 15.90 11.97 56.01
N GLN A 15 16.97 11.84 55.24
CA GLN A 15 17.61 12.98 54.56
C GLN A 15 18.49 12.48 53.41
N THR A 16 18.14 12.95 52.21
CA THR A 16 18.86 12.80 50.95
C THR A 16 20.14 13.65 50.96
N ARG A 17 21.31 13.03 50.72
CA ARG A 17 22.52 13.75 50.29
C ARG A 17 23.21 12.96 49.17
N CYS A 18 23.31 13.58 48.00
CA CYS A 18 24.16 13.16 46.90
C CYS A 18 25.61 13.56 47.21
N SER A 19 26.55 12.64 47.02
CA SER A 19 27.99 12.87 47.07
C SER A 19 28.59 12.76 45.66
N PRO A 20 29.59 13.59 45.31
CA PRO A 20 30.22 13.61 43.98
C PRO A 20 31.29 12.52 43.83
N PHE A 21 31.36 11.95 42.62
CA PHE A 21 32.33 10.91 42.27
C PHE A 21 33.68 11.53 41.88
N SER A 22 34.73 11.08 42.56
CA SER A 22 36.14 11.45 42.40
C SER A 22 36.81 10.58 41.33
N THR A 23 37.58 11.19 40.42
CA THR A 23 38.38 10.49 39.40
C THR A 23 39.84 10.43 39.84
N ALA A 24 40.34 9.21 40.05
CA ALA A 24 41.74 8.93 40.33
C ALA A 24 42.54 8.78 39.02
N ARG A 25 43.73 9.40 38.98
CA ARG A 25 44.76 9.26 37.94
C ARG A 25 45.50 7.93 38.06
N PRO A 26 45.99 7.34 36.95
CA PRO A 26 47.16 6.48 36.98
C PRO A 26 48.42 7.24 36.55
N SER A 27 49.50 7.07 37.31
CA SER A 27 50.87 7.46 37.01
C SER A 27 51.54 6.43 36.10
N LEU A 28 52.27 6.88 35.08
CA LEU A 28 53.28 6.09 34.37
C LEU A 28 54.63 6.74 34.60
N ASP A 29 55.64 5.93 34.93
CA ASP A 29 57.04 6.30 34.78
C ASP A 29 57.79 5.10 34.18
N SER A 30 58.30 5.28 32.96
CA SER A 30 59.68 4.90 32.61
C SER A 30 60.02 5.36 31.19
N THR A 31 60.89 6.36 31.14
CA THR A 31 61.93 6.70 30.15
C THR A 31 61.85 6.11 28.73
N LYS A 32 61.83 7.00 27.72
CA LYS A 32 62.78 7.06 26.60
C LYS A 32 62.48 8.22 25.63
N ASN A 33 63.55 8.92 25.29
CA ASN A 33 63.73 9.98 24.29
C ASN A 33 62.78 10.00 23.10
N ALA A 34 62.15 11.15 22.84
CA ALA A 34 61.82 11.63 21.50
C ALA A 34 61.52 13.14 21.49
N THR A 35 62.21 13.84 20.60
CA THR A 35 62.07 15.21 20.12
C THR A 35 60.62 15.73 20.16
N GLN A 36 60.32 16.75 20.96
CA GLN A 36 59.00 17.38 21.02
C GLN A 36 58.98 18.68 20.18
N HIS A 37 58.28 18.62 19.04
CA HIS A 37 57.66 19.79 18.44
C HIS A 37 56.78 20.51 19.48
N PRO A 38 56.67 21.85 19.49
CA PRO A 38 55.76 22.55 20.38
C PRO A 38 54.32 22.10 20.06
N GLN A 39 53.75 21.28 20.95
CA GLN A 39 52.38 20.80 20.86
C GLN A 39 51.44 21.99 20.97
N ALA A 40 50.74 22.31 19.89
CA ALA A 40 49.67 23.29 19.90
C ALA A 40 48.61 22.88 20.95
N PRO A 41 48.06 23.82 21.74
CA PRO A 41 47.10 23.49 22.78
C PRO A 41 45.88 22.78 22.19
N ILE A 42 45.47 21.69 22.84
CA ILE A 42 44.29 20.88 22.54
C ILE A 42 43.07 21.82 22.42
N GLY A 43 42.22 21.60 21.41
CA GLY A 43 41.23 22.57 20.93
C GLY A 43 40.36 23.24 22.00
N SER A 44 40.01 22.54 23.09
CA SER A 44 39.28 23.16 24.21
C SER A 44 40.09 24.22 24.95
N ALA A 45 41.39 23.99 25.20
CA ALA A 45 42.26 24.97 25.85
C ALA A 45 42.49 26.21 24.98
N LYS A 46 42.53 26.04 23.65
CA LYS A 46 42.58 27.17 22.72
C LYS A 46 41.28 27.99 22.76
N LEU A 47 40.12 27.33 22.78
CA LEU A 47 38.83 28.02 22.87
C LEU A 47 38.67 28.82 24.17
N PHE A 48 39.13 28.29 25.31
CA PHE A 48 39.09 29.04 26.57
C PHE A 48 40.08 30.22 26.59
N ALA A 49 41.25 30.08 25.98
CA ALA A 49 42.21 31.17 25.85
C ALA A 49 41.69 32.28 24.91
N ASP A 50 41.07 31.90 23.78
CA ASP A 50 40.47 32.83 22.83
C ASP A 50 39.26 33.56 23.45
N ALA A 51 38.41 32.87 24.23
CA ALA A 51 37.29 33.49 24.95
C ALA A 51 37.76 34.50 26.01
N ALA A 52 38.80 34.15 26.80
CA ALA A 52 39.39 35.07 27.77
C ALA A 52 40.02 36.31 27.11
N GLN A 53 40.57 36.16 25.89
CA GLN A 53 41.06 37.30 25.10
C GLN A 53 39.93 38.15 24.51
N GLU A 54 38.76 37.57 24.24
CA GLU A 54 37.58 38.29 23.73
C GLU A 54 36.93 39.15 24.82
N ASP A 55 36.82 38.64 26.05
CA ASP A 55 36.28 39.40 27.20
C ASP A 55 37.14 40.64 27.56
N LEU A 56 38.43 40.61 27.21
CA LEU A 56 39.36 41.72 27.44
C LEU A 56 39.38 42.75 26.29
N LYS A 57 38.69 42.48 25.16
CA LYS A 57 38.58 43.45 24.07
C LYS A 57 37.59 44.55 24.45
N PRO A 58 37.97 45.83 24.37
CA PRO A 58 37.02 46.92 24.59
C PRO A 58 35.90 46.86 23.53
N ILE A 59 34.66 47.09 23.96
CA ILE A 59 33.46 47.07 23.11
C ILE A 59 33.68 48.03 21.93
N THR A 60 33.86 47.47 20.73
CA THR A 60 33.87 48.26 19.50
C THR A 60 32.47 48.84 19.29
N PRO A 61 32.34 50.11 18.87
CA PRO A 61 31.03 50.66 18.57
C PRO A 61 30.39 49.81 17.46
N LYS A 62 29.18 49.30 17.73
CA LYS A 62 28.41 48.52 16.77
C LYS A 62 28.34 49.30 15.46
N SER A 63 28.47 48.61 14.32
CA SER A 63 28.30 49.26 13.03
C SER A 63 26.92 49.89 12.93
N SER A 64 26.80 51.02 12.24
CA SER A 64 25.52 51.73 12.08
C SER A 64 24.42 50.83 11.53
N LEU A 65 24.78 49.84 10.72
CA LEU A 65 23.88 48.81 10.20
C LEU A 65 23.37 47.87 11.31
N LEU A 66 24.23 47.44 12.24
CA LEU A 66 23.80 46.62 13.39
C LEU A 66 22.92 47.43 14.33
N THR A 67 23.24 48.71 14.56
CA THR A 67 22.38 49.61 15.37
C THR A 67 21.03 49.84 14.70
N ALA A 68 21.00 49.99 13.37
CA ALA A 68 19.75 50.12 12.62
C ALA A 68 18.91 48.84 12.68
N LEU A 69 19.52 47.65 12.56
CA LEU A 69 18.82 46.38 12.69
C LEU A 69 18.28 46.15 14.11
N GLU A 70 19.06 46.49 15.14
CA GLU A 70 18.65 46.41 16.55
C GLU A 70 17.49 47.38 16.88
N SER A 71 17.33 48.45 16.08
CA SER A 71 16.17 49.35 16.15
C SER A 71 14.94 48.89 15.35
N GLN A 72 15.14 48.03 14.35
CA GLN A 72 14.06 47.53 13.49
C GLN A 72 13.33 46.36 14.12
N ASP A 73 14.07 45.45 14.74
CA ASP A 73 13.53 44.25 15.38
C ASP A 73 13.80 44.28 16.87
N GLU A 74 12.75 44.26 17.68
CA GLU A 74 12.91 44.21 19.13
C GLU A 74 13.51 42.87 19.58
N ASN A 75 14.44 42.93 20.53
CA ASN A 75 15.05 41.73 21.09
C ASN A 75 13.97 40.85 21.75
N TRP A 76 13.99 39.56 21.43
CA TRP A 76 13.05 38.57 21.96
C TRP A 76 13.07 38.54 23.50
N THR A 77 11.96 38.89 24.14
CA THR A 77 11.83 38.99 25.61
C THR A 77 11.41 37.69 26.31
N GLY A 78 11.31 36.58 25.58
CA GLY A 78 10.84 35.28 26.12
C GLY A 78 9.38 34.99 25.77
N ASP A 79 8.54 36.02 25.86
CA ASP A 79 7.14 35.97 25.45
C ASP A 79 6.96 36.65 24.08
N GLU A 80 6.33 35.95 23.13
CA GLU A 80 6.03 36.51 21.81
C GLU A 80 4.91 37.56 21.92
N ARG A 81 5.03 38.64 21.13
CA ARG A 81 3.97 39.63 21.01
C ARG A 81 2.73 38.99 20.39
N VAL A 82 1.55 39.43 20.82
CA VAL A 82 0.26 38.89 20.35
C VAL A 82 0.13 38.99 18.83
N GLN A 83 0.66 40.07 18.22
CA GLN A 83 0.64 40.29 16.78
C GLN A 83 1.46 39.23 16.03
N ASP A 84 2.64 38.91 16.53
CA ASP A 84 3.54 37.91 15.93
C ASP A 84 2.99 36.49 16.12
N ALA A 85 2.41 36.21 17.29
CA ALA A 85 1.71 34.96 17.56
C ALA A 85 0.55 34.73 16.57
N VAL A 86 -0.26 35.77 16.34
CA VAL A 86 -1.38 35.73 15.38
C VAL A 86 -0.87 35.61 13.94
N LEU A 87 0.19 36.35 13.58
CA LEU A 87 0.81 36.27 12.26
C LEU A 87 1.35 34.86 11.99
N ARG A 88 2.03 34.24 12.96
CA ARG A 88 2.49 32.85 12.89
C ARG A 88 1.33 31.88 12.74
N MET A 89 0.25 32.07 13.50
CA MET A 89 -0.94 31.24 13.42
C MET A 89 -1.63 31.34 12.05
N LEU A 90 -1.66 32.53 11.45
CA LEU A 90 -2.17 32.73 10.09
C LEU A 90 -1.25 32.11 9.04
N MET A 91 0.07 32.27 9.17
CA MET A 91 1.04 31.65 8.26
C MET A 91 1.04 30.13 8.33
N ASP A 92 0.89 29.53 9.52
CA ASP A 92 0.77 28.07 9.66
C ASP A 92 -0.59 27.54 9.21
N LYS A 93 -1.68 28.31 9.39
CA LYS A 93 -3.00 27.95 8.85
C LYS A 93 -3.01 27.92 7.31
N HIS A 94 -2.24 28.81 6.69
CA HIS A 94 -2.10 28.90 5.23
C HIS A 94 -0.81 28.24 4.70
N LYS A 95 -0.17 27.38 5.52
CA LYS A 95 0.98 26.59 5.10
C LYS A 95 0.53 25.65 3.97
N PRO A 96 1.09 25.74 2.75
CA PRO A 96 0.77 24.77 1.72
C PRO A 96 1.14 23.37 2.21
N LEU A 97 0.25 22.39 1.99
CA LEU A 97 0.53 20.98 2.24
C LEU A 97 1.84 20.63 1.53
N ARG A 98 2.79 19.99 2.23
CA ARG A 98 4.03 19.50 1.63
C ARG A 98 3.70 18.41 0.60
N THR A 99 3.46 18.81 -0.64
CA THR A 99 3.29 17.91 -1.77
C THR A 99 4.65 17.77 -2.46
N GLY A 100 5.44 16.76 -2.08
CA GLY A 100 6.73 16.47 -2.70
C GLY A 100 7.62 15.56 -1.86
N THR A 101 8.69 15.05 -2.48
CA THR A 101 9.77 14.31 -1.80
C THR A 101 10.50 15.23 -0.80
N ILE A 102 10.89 14.69 0.35
CA ILE A 102 11.58 15.45 1.40
C ILE A 102 13.01 15.77 0.92
N ARG A 103 13.21 16.99 0.41
CA ARG A 103 14.54 17.49 0.01
C ARG A 103 15.33 18.00 1.22
N SER A 104 16.62 17.68 1.25
CA SER A 104 17.55 18.13 2.30
C SER A 104 17.67 19.65 2.28
N ALA A 105 18.00 20.26 3.42
CA ALA A 105 18.16 21.72 3.54
C ALA A 105 19.25 22.25 2.60
N ASP A 106 20.30 21.46 2.40
CA ASP A 106 21.45 21.79 1.54
C ASP A 106 21.06 21.83 0.04
N GLU A 107 20.14 20.95 -0.36
CA GLU A 107 19.62 20.87 -1.72
C GLU A 107 18.77 22.09 -2.09
N LYS A 108 18.02 22.63 -1.11
CA LYS A 108 17.21 23.85 -1.28
C LYS A 108 18.05 25.13 -1.37
N LEU A 109 19.20 25.15 -0.71
CA LEU A 109 20.13 26.28 -0.76
C LEU A 109 20.87 26.33 -2.11
N ARG A 110 21.19 25.17 -2.70
CA ARG A 110 21.80 25.09 -4.05
C ARG A 110 20.87 25.59 -5.16
N ASP A 111 19.59 25.26 -5.10
CA ASP A 111 18.62 25.68 -6.13
C ASP A 111 18.35 27.19 -6.10
N ARG A 112 18.41 27.84 -4.93
CA ARG A 112 18.23 29.29 -4.79
C ARG A 112 19.30 30.13 -5.49
N ASN A 113 20.46 29.54 -5.79
CA ASN A 113 21.57 30.26 -6.42
C ASN A 113 21.65 30.03 -7.94
N SER A 114 20.76 29.22 -8.52
CA SER A 114 20.89 28.75 -9.90
C SER A 114 19.53 28.66 -10.63
N SER A 115 18.73 29.74 -10.72
CA SER A 115 17.73 29.90 -11.80
C SER A 115 16.89 31.17 -11.69
N SER A 116 17.32 32.21 -12.41
CA SER A 116 16.44 33.04 -13.20
C SER A 116 15.88 32.19 -14.37
N GLY A 117 14.58 31.89 -14.40
CA GLY A 117 13.91 31.39 -15.60
C GLY A 117 12.80 30.34 -15.42
N ALA A 118 11.57 30.76 -15.76
CA ALA A 118 10.46 30.01 -16.37
C ALA A 118 9.85 28.80 -15.62
N GLN A 119 8.67 29.04 -15.01
CA GLN A 119 7.65 28.01 -14.78
C GLN A 119 6.41 28.37 -15.63
N ASN A 120 6.03 27.44 -16.50
CA ASN A 120 4.85 27.51 -17.38
C ASN A 120 3.56 27.54 -16.55
N TYR A 121 2.80 28.61 -16.68
CA TYR A 121 1.39 28.67 -16.30
C TYR A 121 0.54 28.92 -17.55
N VAL A 122 -0.58 28.20 -17.62
CA VAL A 122 -1.59 28.28 -18.68
C VAL A 122 -2.08 29.73 -18.82
N ARG A 123 -1.88 30.31 -20.01
CA ARG A 123 -2.28 31.68 -20.36
C ARG A 123 -3.77 31.73 -20.71
N VAL A 124 -4.58 32.34 -19.86
CA VAL A 124 -5.88 32.90 -20.25
C VAL A 124 -5.64 34.37 -20.60
N GLN A 125 -5.86 34.77 -21.85
CA GLN A 125 -5.71 36.16 -22.29
C GLN A 125 -6.99 36.95 -21.99
N PRO A 126 -6.91 38.10 -21.31
CA PRO A 126 -7.87 39.18 -21.49
C PRO A 126 -7.34 40.19 -22.53
N LEU A 127 -8.23 40.62 -23.42
CA LEU A 127 -8.02 41.72 -24.37
C LEU A 127 -7.65 43.01 -23.64
N LEU A 128 -6.50 43.65 -23.96
CA LEU A 128 -6.34 45.11 -24.15
C LEU A 128 -4.89 45.47 -24.63
N PRO A 129 -4.60 46.71 -25.07
CA PRO A 129 -4.19 47.06 -26.43
C PRO A 129 -2.67 47.10 -26.67
N SER A 130 -2.33 47.36 -27.93
CA SER A 130 -1.05 47.24 -28.65
C SER A 130 0.18 47.97 -28.08
N GLY A 131 1.31 47.26 -28.07
CA GLY A 131 2.67 47.80 -28.25
C GLY A 131 3.62 47.63 -27.05
N PRO A 132 4.81 46.99 -27.19
CA PRO A 132 5.82 46.99 -26.14
C PRO A 132 6.50 48.36 -26.02
N PRO A 133 6.92 48.80 -24.82
CA PRO A 133 7.75 49.99 -24.64
C PRO A 133 9.12 49.77 -25.29
N ALA A 134 9.63 50.79 -25.98
CA ALA A 134 10.98 50.80 -26.51
C ALA A 134 11.97 51.00 -25.35
N SER A 135 13.01 50.17 -25.33
CA SER A 135 14.07 50.05 -24.31
C SER A 135 13.72 49.16 -23.10
N GLY A 136 14.63 48.23 -22.79
CA GLY A 136 14.47 47.10 -21.86
C GLY A 136 14.40 47.49 -20.39
N GLU A 137 13.45 48.35 -20.02
CA GLU A 137 13.13 48.67 -18.63
C GLU A 137 12.12 47.66 -18.05
N SER A 138 12.36 47.28 -16.81
CA SER A 138 11.55 46.34 -16.04
C SER A 138 10.16 46.94 -15.79
N TRP A 139 9.11 46.17 -16.09
CA TRP A 139 7.72 46.53 -15.73
C TRP A 139 7.49 46.68 -14.22
N ALA A 140 8.48 46.35 -13.38
CA ALA A 140 8.42 46.54 -11.94
C ALA A 140 8.52 48.02 -11.51
N ASP A 141 9.14 48.88 -12.32
CA ASP A 141 9.48 50.25 -11.91
C ASP A 141 8.56 51.32 -12.52
N VAL A 142 7.65 50.92 -13.42
CA VAL A 142 6.67 51.84 -14.04
C VAL A 142 5.33 51.73 -13.31
N PRO A 143 4.82 52.82 -12.69
CA PRO A 143 3.53 52.78 -12.02
C PRO A 143 2.41 52.50 -13.03
N LEU A 144 1.68 51.39 -12.84
CA LEU A 144 0.61 50.90 -13.72
C LEU A 144 -0.60 51.85 -13.85
N LEU A 145 -0.66 52.89 -13.02
CA LEU A 145 -1.68 53.93 -13.05
C LEU A 145 -1.01 55.31 -12.94
N PRO A 146 -1.49 56.34 -13.64
CA PRO A 146 -0.97 57.69 -13.48
C PRO A 146 -1.17 58.14 -12.03
N ALA A 147 -0.11 58.70 -11.42
CA ALA A 147 -0.17 59.21 -10.07
C ALA A 147 -1.18 60.38 -10.01
N ILE A 148 -2.17 60.25 -9.13
CA ILE A 148 -3.11 61.33 -8.83
C ILE A 148 -2.42 62.22 -7.78
N ASP A 149 -2.15 63.48 -8.12
CA ASP A 149 -1.46 64.43 -7.23
C ASP A 149 -2.19 64.53 -5.87
N GLY A 150 -1.45 64.26 -4.80
CA GLY A 150 -1.94 64.30 -3.41
C GLY A 150 -2.58 63.00 -2.90
N HIS A 151 -2.75 61.96 -3.72
CA HIS A 151 -3.35 60.69 -3.28
C HIS A 151 -2.30 59.63 -2.98
N ARG A 152 -1.99 59.41 -1.70
CA ARG A 152 -1.04 58.39 -1.27
C ARG A 152 -1.66 56.98 -1.33
N PRO A 153 -0.88 55.90 -1.51
CA PRO A 153 -1.43 54.54 -1.67
C PRO A 153 -2.34 54.08 -0.52
N TRP A 154 -2.07 54.54 0.71
CA TRP A 154 -2.88 54.23 1.89
C TRP A 154 -4.14 55.09 2.04
N HIS A 155 -4.38 56.06 1.15
CA HIS A 155 -5.65 56.77 1.06
C HIS A 155 -6.71 55.95 0.28
N ALA A 156 -6.31 54.86 -0.38
CA ALA A 156 -7.24 53.97 -1.07
C ALA A 156 -8.10 53.19 -0.06
N THR A 157 -9.41 53.41 -0.07
CA THR A 157 -10.36 52.65 0.74
C THR A 157 -10.93 51.50 -0.10
N TYR A 158 -10.74 50.26 0.35
CA TYR A 158 -11.32 49.10 -0.32
C TYR A 158 -12.85 49.15 -0.23
N LYS A 159 -13.51 49.38 -1.37
CA LYS A 159 -14.95 49.20 -1.50
C LYS A 159 -15.21 47.78 -1.98
N VAL A 160 -15.85 46.98 -1.13
CA VAL A 160 -16.32 45.65 -1.50
C VAL A 160 -17.21 45.80 -2.74
N PRO A 161 -16.92 45.12 -3.86
CA PRO A 161 -17.78 45.15 -5.03
C PRO A 161 -19.17 44.69 -4.60
N VAL A 162 -20.22 45.49 -4.81
CA VAL A 162 -21.60 45.07 -4.56
C VAL A 162 -21.93 44.03 -5.63
N HIS A 163 -21.97 42.78 -5.21
CA HIS A 163 -22.20 41.64 -6.08
C HIS A 163 -23.70 41.56 -6.29
N GLU A 164 -24.23 42.19 -7.34
CA GLU A 164 -25.58 41.94 -7.87
C GLU A 164 -25.66 40.56 -8.58
N GLY A 165 -24.97 39.58 -8.02
CA GLY A 165 -25.11 38.16 -8.33
C GLY A 165 -25.49 37.48 -7.04
N SER A 166 -26.79 37.23 -6.86
CA SER A 166 -27.38 36.49 -5.74
C SER A 166 -26.60 35.20 -5.45
N ILE A 167 -25.67 35.25 -4.51
CA ILE A 167 -25.12 34.07 -3.88
C ILE A 167 -26.24 33.58 -2.95
N ARG A 168 -27.05 32.65 -3.45
CA ARG A 168 -27.96 31.87 -2.60
C ARG A 168 -27.09 31.12 -1.61
N VAL A 169 -26.94 31.69 -0.42
CA VAL A 169 -26.38 31.01 0.75
C VAL A 169 -27.32 29.86 1.08
N GLY A 170 -26.97 28.67 0.61
CA GLY A 170 -27.64 27.43 0.96
C GLY A 170 -27.42 27.13 2.44
N SER A 171 -28.34 27.61 3.28
CA SER A 171 -28.52 27.09 4.63
C SER A 171 -28.88 25.60 4.50
N LEU A 172 -27.95 24.70 4.86
CA LEU A 172 -28.25 23.28 5.09
C LEU A 172 -29.13 23.14 6.33
N ARG A 173 -30.39 23.56 6.23
CA ARG A 173 -31.45 22.85 6.94
C ARG A 173 -31.50 21.48 6.26
N SER A 174 -31.38 20.43 7.05
CA SER A 174 -31.73 19.08 6.60
C SER A 174 -33.22 19.07 6.28
N SER A 175 -33.58 19.59 5.11
CA SER A 175 -34.84 19.27 4.48
C SER A 175 -34.63 17.91 3.84
N ARG A 176 -35.30 16.90 4.38
CA ARG A 176 -35.75 15.76 3.58
C ARG A 176 -36.66 16.28 2.47
N THR A 177 -36.10 16.97 1.48
CA THR A 177 -36.75 17.11 0.18
C THR A 177 -36.54 15.77 -0.48
N SER A 178 -37.60 14.97 -0.47
CA SER A 178 -37.77 13.84 -1.37
C SER A 178 -37.59 14.36 -2.80
N SER A 179 -36.35 14.32 -3.31
CA SER A 179 -36.12 14.45 -4.74
C SER A 179 -36.62 13.14 -5.35
N ARG A 180 -37.89 13.16 -5.77
CA ARG A 180 -38.44 12.15 -6.66
C ARG A 180 -37.49 12.03 -7.87
N PRO A 181 -36.97 10.84 -8.20
CA PRO A 181 -36.14 10.69 -9.38
C PRO A 181 -36.95 11.14 -10.61
N PHE A 182 -36.29 11.77 -11.59
CA PHE A 182 -36.91 12.38 -12.77
C PHE A 182 -37.82 11.41 -13.56
N ALA A 183 -37.60 10.10 -13.42
CA ALA A 183 -38.45 9.04 -13.97
C ALA A 183 -39.86 8.93 -13.33
N ASP A 184 -40.09 9.51 -12.15
CA ASP A 184 -41.34 9.44 -11.37
C ASP A 184 -42.27 10.64 -11.66
N GLN A 185 -41.99 11.41 -12.72
CA GLN A 185 -42.83 12.54 -13.19
C GLN A 185 -43.74 12.15 -14.37
N ASN A 186 -43.34 11.17 -15.18
CA ASN A 186 -44.08 10.71 -16.37
C ASN A 186 -44.93 9.45 -16.15
N MET A 187 -45.11 8.98 -14.90
CA MET A 187 -45.90 7.79 -14.60
C MET A 187 -47.33 8.15 -14.16
N ASP A 188 -48.33 7.42 -14.70
CA ASP A 188 -49.74 7.61 -14.35
C ASP A 188 -49.98 7.60 -12.83
N ASN A 189 -50.85 8.49 -12.34
CA ASN A 189 -51.15 8.59 -10.91
C ASN A 189 -51.62 7.27 -10.27
N GLN A 190 -52.20 6.37 -11.06
CA GLN A 190 -52.66 5.05 -10.62
C GLN A 190 -51.50 4.07 -10.39
N THR A 191 -50.52 4.01 -11.30
CA THR A 191 -49.33 3.13 -11.15
C THR A 191 -48.50 3.55 -9.95
N ARG A 192 -48.41 4.85 -9.70
CA ARG A 192 -47.73 5.41 -8.53
C ARG A 192 -48.36 4.99 -7.20
N ARG A 193 -49.69 4.99 -7.13
CA ARG A 193 -50.44 4.52 -5.95
C ARG A 193 -50.23 3.02 -5.72
N GLN A 194 -50.16 2.22 -6.79
CA GLN A 194 -49.88 0.79 -6.72
C GLN A 194 -48.45 0.51 -6.21
N MET A 195 -47.42 1.13 -6.80
CA MET A 195 -46.03 0.97 -6.34
C MET A 195 -45.84 1.42 -4.88
N ALA A 196 -46.51 2.50 -4.46
CA ALA A 196 -46.47 2.94 -3.07
C ALA A 196 -47.13 1.93 -2.11
N ALA A 197 -48.26 1.33 -2.52
CA ALA A 197 -48.93 0.28 -1.75
C ALA A 197 -48.09 -1.00 -1.67
N GLU A 198 -47.45 -1.41 -2.77
CA GLU A 198 -46.52 -2.54 -2.81
C GLU A 198 -45.29 -2.31 -1.94
N ARG A 199 -44.69 -1.11 -1.99
CA ARG A 199 -43.58 -0.75 -1.11
C ARG A 199 -43.99 -0.80 0.36
N ARG A 200 -45.21 -0.34 0.69
CA ARG A 200 -45.75 -0.42 2.05
C ARG A 200 -45.98 -1.86 2.49
N LYS A 201 -46.49 -2.72 1.60
CA LYS A 201 -46.63 -4.17 1.83
C LYS A 201 -45.28 -4.85 2.02
N ALA A 202 -44.28 -4.53 1.20
CA ALA A 202 -42.92 -5.08 1.30
C ALA A 202 -42.22 -4.68 2.61
N LEU A 203 -42.38 -3.42 3.05
CA LEU A 203 -41.86 -2.96 4.34
C LEU A 203 -42.57 -3.63 5.52
N ALA A 204 -43.89 -3.83 5.44
CA ALA A 204 -44.65 -4.55 6.46
C ALA A 204 -44.25 -6.03 6.53
N ALA A 205 -44.05 -6.68 5.37
CA ALA A 205 -43.53 -8.03 5.28
C ALA A 205 -42.12 -8.15 5.86
N GLY A 206 -41.21 -7.22 5.53
CA GLY A 206 -39.86 -7.19 6.11
C GLY A 206 -39.84 -6.99 7.63
N ARG A 207 -40.78 -6.20 8.18
CA ARG A 207 -40.96 -6.08 9.64
C ARG A 207 -41.46 -7.38 10.25
N LEU A 208 -42.44 -8.03 9.63
CA LEU A 208 -42.97 -9.31 10.11
C LEU A 208 -41.91 -10.41 10.06
N VAL A 209 -41.06 -10.42 9.02
CA VAL A 209 -39.91 -11.33 8.90
C VAL A 209 -38.92 -11.08 10.03
N ARG A 210 -38.52 -9.83 10.31
CA ARG A 210 -37.62 -9.51 11.43
C ARG A 210 -38.20 -9.85 12.79
N VAL A 211 -39.51 -9.61 13.00
CA VAL A 211 -40.19 -10.00 14.23
C VAL A 211 -40.25 -11.52 14.36
N LYS A 212 -40.53 -12.24 13.27
CA LYS A 212 -40.54 -13.71 13.25
C LYS A 212 -39.16 -14.29 13.50
N GLU A 213 -38.12 -13.73 12.90
CA GLU A 213 -36.71 -14.09 13.15
C GLU A 213 -36.34 -13.83 14.62
N GLY A 214 -36.72 -12.68 15.19
CA GLY A 214 -36.53 -12.39 16.61
C GLY A 214 -37.27 -13.36 17.53
N VAL A 215 -38.55 -13.65 17.27
CA VAL A 215 -39.35 -14.60 18.08
C VAL A 215 -38.83 -16.03 17.94
N LEU A 216 -38.33 -16.42 16.78
CA LEU A 216 -37.65 -17.70 16.60
C LEU A 216 -36.36 -17.74 17.42
N ASP A 217 -35.61 -16.65 17.52
CA ASP A 217 -34.43 -16.56 18.37
C ASP A 217 -34.78 -16.73 19.86
N TYR A 218 -35.86 -16.09 20.35
CA TYR A 218 -36.37 -16.33 21.70
C TYR A 218 -36.89 -17.76 21.92
N ARG A 219 -37.65 -18.31 20.96
CA ARG A 219 -38.24 -19.66 21.03
C ARG A 219 -37.19 -20.78 20.91
N LEU A 220 -36.10 -20.53 20.19
CA LEU A 220 -34.92 -21.39 20.11
C LEU A 220 -34.02 -21.28 21.35
N GLY A 221 -34.40 -20.45 22.34
CA GLY A 221 -33.78 -20.43 23.67
C GLY A 221 -32.66 -19.40 23.86
N ASN A 222 -32.53 -18.43 22.96
CA ASN A 222 -31.45 -17.44 23.01
C ASN A 222 -31.77 -16.16 23.79
N GLY A 223 -32.99 -16.03 24.34
CA GLY A 223 -33.38 -14.89 25.17
C GLY A 223 -33.71 -15.31 26.59
N VAL A 224 -32.72 -15.14 27.48
CA VAL A 224 -32.82 -15.25 28.94
C VAL A 224 -33.21 -16.64 29.45
N ARG A 225 -32.18 -17.44 29.75
CA ARG A 225 -32.21 -18.35 30.90
C ARG A 225 -31.07 -17.99 31.82
N ILE A 226 -31.47 -17.57 33.02
CA ILE A 226 -30.66 -17.58 34.22
C ILE A 226 -30.30 -19.06 34.46
N ASP A 227 -29.05 -19.28 34.88
CA ASP A 227 -28.42 -20.54 35.30
C ASP A 227 -27.85 -21.48 34.22
N GLY A 228 -26.54 -21.69 34.34
CA GLY A 228 -25.86 -22.95 34.02
C GLY A 228 -25.60 -23.25 32.54
N GLU A 229 -24.36 -23.00 32.12
CA GLU A 229 -23.60 -23.86 31.22
C GLU A 229 -24.02 -23.93 29.72
N GLN A 230 -23.02 -23.74 28.85
CA GLN A 230 -23.03 -23.89 27.38
C GLN A 230 -23.66 -22.78 26.51
N SER A 231 -22.97 -21.64 26.42
CA SER A 231 -23.20 -20.64 25.35
C SER A 231 -22.58 -21.09 24.03
N ARG A 232 -23.35 -21.81 23.19
CA ARG A 232 -23.05 -21.97 21.76
C ARG A 232 -23.40 -20.69 20.98
N GLY A 233 -22.36 -19.99 20.53
CA GLY A 233 -22.29 -19.35 19.21
C GLY A 233 -23.39 -18.37 18.81
N TYR A 234 -23.58 -17.29 19.57
CA TYR A 234 -24.19 -16.08 19.00
C TYR A 234 -23.24 -15.55 17.91
N ALA A 235 -23.68 -15.51 16.65
CA ALA A 235 -22.96 -14.85 15.56
C ALA A 235 -22.96 -13.34 15.82
N ARG A 236 -22.10 -12.88 16.73
CA ARG A 236 -21.96 -11.47 17.05
C ARG A 236 -21.32 -10.79 15.84
N SER A 237 -22.04 -9.82 15.27
CA SER A 237 -21.52 -8.91 14.25
C SER A 237 -20.21 -8.29 14.72
N ASN A 238 -19.22 -8.21 13.84
CA ASN A 238 -17.92 -7.62 14.14
C ASN A 238 -18.10 -6.19 14.72
N PRO A 239 -17.49 -5.83 15.86
CA PRO A 239 -17.70 -4.53 16.47
C PRO A 239 -17.16 -3.40 15.58
N VAL A 240 -17.95 -2.34 15.41
CA VAL A 240 -17.58 -1.19 14.55
C VAL A 240 -16.82 -0.10 15.32
N SER A 241 -16.91 -0.10 16.66
CA SER A 241 -16.27 0.90 17.55
C SER A 241 -15.13 0.31 18.37
N LEU A 242 -14.09 1.10 18.67
CA LEU A 242 -12.97 0.74 19.55
C LEU A 242 -13.44 0.23 20.92
N LYS A 243 -14.49 0.84 21.50
CA LYS A 243 -15.08 0.38 22.77
C LYS A 243 -15.70 -1.02 22.62
N GLY A 244 -16.29 -1.31 21.47
CA GLY A 244 -16.83 -2.63 21.14
C GLY A 244 -15.72 -3.68 20.97
N TRP A 245 -14.61 -3.31 20.32
CA TRP A 245 -13.41 -4.17 20.26
C TRP A 245 -12.85 -4.47 21.64
N ASN A 246 -12.70 -3.46 22.50
CA ASN A 246 -12.22 -3.66 23.88
C ASN A 246 -13.13 -4.61 24.66
N SER A 247 -14.45 -4.46 24.53
CA SER A 247 -15.41 -5.36 25.18
C SER A 247 -15.31 -6.80 24.64
N MET A 248 -15.14 -6.98 23.33
CA MET A 248 -14.97 -8.30 22.71
C MET A 248 -13.65 -8.96 23.11
N VAL A 249 -12.58 -8.16 23.22
CA VAL A 249 -11.27 -8.63 23.67
C VAL A 249 -11.34 -9.05 25.13
N GLU A 250 -11.92 -8.25 26.02
CA GLU A 250 -12.07 -8.59 27.43
C GLU A 250 -12.88 -9.88 27.60
N GLU A 251 -14.00 -10.02 26.88
CA GLU A 251 -14.81 -11.23 26.93
C GLU A 251 -14.05 -12.48 26.42
N LYS A 252 -13.19 -12.32 25.40
CA LYS A 252 -12.30 -13.41 24.95
C LYS A 252 -11.25 -13.76 26.00
N ILE A 253 -10.69 -12.76 26.69
CA ILE A 253 -9.72 -12.95 27.78
C ILE A 253 -10.39 -13.69 28.95
N GLU A 254 -11.60 -13.27 29.35
CA GLU A 254 -12.38 -13.93 30.40
C GLU A 254 -12.69 -15.38 30.05
N ARG A 255 -13.16 -15.66 28.82
CA ARG A 255 -13.38 -17.04 28.35
C ARG A 255 -12.11 -17.87 28.35
N ALA A 256 -10.98 -17.32 27.89
CA ALA A 256 -9.70 -18.02 27.91
C ALA A 256 -9.20 -18.30 29.34
N ARG A 257 -9.51 -17.40 30.28
CA ARG A 257 -9.23 -17.58 31.72
C ARG A 257 -10.11 -18.67 32.32
N ALA A 258 -11.41 -18.68 32.01
CA ALA A 258 -12.35 -19.70 32.44
C ALA A 258 -12.00 -21.08 31.87
N ALA A 259 -11.59 -21.15 30.60
CA ALA A 259 -11.12 -22.37 29.95
C ALA A 259 -9.75 -22.85 30.46
N GLY A 260 -9.07 -22.08 31.31
CA GLY A 260 -7.74 -22.42 31.82
C GLY A 260 -6.63 -22.40 30.75
N ALA A 261 -6.85 -21.76 29.59
CA ALA A 261 -5.87 -21.71 28.50
C ALA A 261 -4.55 -21.03 28.93
N PHE A 262 -4.62 -20.07 29.87
CA PHE A 262 -3.43 -19.43 30.44
C PHE A 262 -2.61 -20.34 31.38
N LYS A 263 -3.19 -21.45 31.85
CA LYS A 263 -2.47 -22.46 32.66
C LYS A 263 -1.70 -23.42 31.76
N VAL A 264 -2.26 -23.79 30.60
CA VAL A 264 -1.68 -24.71 29.62
C VAL A 264 -1.11 -23.93 28.42
N ILE A 265 -0.07 -23.13 28.65
CA ILE A 265 0.64 -22.44 27.57
C ILE A 265 1.86 -23.28 27.17
N SER A 266 1.95 -23.67 25.90
CA SER A 266 3.14 -24.31 25.35
C SER A 266 4.33 -23.34 25.45
N GLY A 267 5.39 -23.76 26.15
CA GLY A 267 6.60 -22.94 26.29
C GLY A 267 6.63 -21.97 27.49
N ARG A 268 5.80 -22.16 28.52
CA ARG A 268 5.89 -21.38 29.77
C ARG A 268 7.34 -21.38 30.31
N GLY A 269 7.90 -20.20 30.54
CA GLY A 269 9.27 -20.02 31.05
C GLY A 269 10.38 -20.15 30.01
N LYS A 270 10.08 -20.53 28.76
CA LYS A 270 11.05 -20.51 27.66
C LYS A 270 10.99 -19.15 26.93
N PRO A 271 12.10 -18.64 26.39
CA PRO A 271 12.06 -17.45 25.56
C PRO A 271 11.15 -17.69 24.34
N LEU A 272 10.41 -16.66 23.92
CA LEU A 272 9.61 -16.71 22.70
C LEU A 272 10.53 -17.10 21.53
N ALA A 273 10.09 -18.04 20.70
CA ALA A 273 10.81 -18.41 19.48
C ALA A 273 10.82 -17.20 18.54
N ARG A 274 11.96 -16.52 18.47
CA ARG A 274 12.17 -15.41 17.54
C ARG A 274 12.44 -15.98 16.16
N VAL A 275 11.66 -15.53 15.18
CA VAL A 275 11.89 -15.90 13.78
C VAL A 275 13.10 -15.12 13.28
N SER A 276 13.91 -15.69 12.38
CA SER A 276 15.07 -15.02 11.80
C SER A 276 14.73 -13.65 11.19
N GLU A 277 13.52 -13.52 10.66
CA GLU A 277 12.95 -12.29 10.09
C GLU A 277 12.76 -11.15 11.11
N GLU A 278 12.66 -11.45 12.41
CA GLU A 278 12.62 -10.43 13.48
C GLU A 278 13.93 -9.63 13.57
N PHE A 279 15.02 -10.18 13.04
CA PHE A 279 16.33 -9.56 13.05
C PHE A 279 16.61 -8.76 11.77
N ASN A 280 15.61 -8.56 10.90
CA ASN A 280 15.77 -7.71 9.72
C ASN A 280 16.05 -6.25 10.14
N PRO A 281 17.24 -5.69 9.84
CA PRO A 281 17.59 -4.32 10.25
C PRO A 281 16.74 -3.24 9.59
N PHE A 282 16.09 -3.56 8.47
CA PHE A 282 15.33 -2.60 7.66
C PHE A 282 13.85 -2.50 8.03
N ILE A 283 13.37 -3.38 8.93
CA ILE A 283 11.98 -3.40 9.38
C ILE A 283 11.97 -3.24 10.88
N GLY A 284 11.24 -2.24 11.39
CA GLY A 284 11.07 -2.07 12.83
C GLY A 284 10.40 -3.30 13.45
N ARG A 285 10.72 -3.61 14.70
CA ARG A 285 10.14 -4.78 15.40
C ARG A 285 8.60 -4.71 15.43
N GLU A 286 8.05 -3.52 15.56
CA GLU A 286 6.61 -3.25 15.57
C GLU A 286 5.97 -3.57 14.22
N GLU A 287 6.60 -3.16 13.11
CA GLU A 287 6.12 -3.44 11.75
C GLU A 287 6.22 -4.93 11.45
N PHE A 288 7.31 -5.59 11.85
CA PHE A 288 7.43 -7.04 11.75
C PHE A 288 6.29 -7.75 12.49
N LEU A 289 6.02 -7.39 13.75
CA LEU A 289 4.95 -7.99 14.54
C LEU A 289 3.57 -7.72 13.92
N MET A 290 3.34 -6.50 13.43
CA MET A 290 2.10 -6.15 12.76
C MET A 290 1.90 -6.98 11.50
N ASN A 291 2.89 -7.04 10.61
CA ASN A 291 2.85 -7.83 9.38
C ASN A 291 2.66 -9.32 9.68
N ARG A 292 3.29 -9.84 10.73
CA ARG A 292 3.10 -11.22 11.18
C ARG A 292 1.67 -11.48 11.67
N ILE A 293 1.06 -10.56 12.43
CA ILE A 293 -0.33 -10.69 12.87
C ILE A 293 -1.27 -10.69 11.66
N VAL A 294 -1.04 -9.79 10.71
CA VAL A 294 -1.80 -9.67 9.46
C VAL A 294 -1.71 -10.96 8.64
N GLN A 295 -0.50 -11.48 8.41
CA GLN A 295 -0.27 -12.76 7.71
C GLN A 295 -0.91 -13.94 8.44
N ARG A 296 -0.78 -14.02 9.76
CA ARG A 296 -1.33 -15.13 10.55
C ARG A 296 -2.86 -15.14 10.57
N ASN A 297 -3.48 -13.98 10.39
CA ASN A 297 -4.92 -13.84 10.23
C ASN A 297 -5.38 -13.99 8.77
N GLY A 298 -4.47 -14.21 7.81
CA GLY A 298 -4.78 -14.28 6.39
C GLY A 298 -5.33 -12.97 5.82
N ALA A 299 -5.05 -11.84 6.47
CA ALA A 299 -5.52 -10.54 6.03
C ALA A 299 -4.57 -10.02 4.94
N THR A 300 -4.91 -10.23 3.69
CA THR A 300 -4.12 -9.74 2.56
C THR A 300 -4.62 -8.35 2.16
N PRO A 301 -3.74 -7.40 1.79
CA PRO A 301 -4.21 -6.15 1.20
C PRO A 301 -5.12 -6.41 -0.01
N PRO A 302 -6.23 -5.66 -0.18
CA PRO A 302 -7.22 -5.95 -1.23
C PRO A 302 -6.66 -5.99 -2.66
N TRP A 303 -5.60 -5.24 -2.93
CA TRP A 303 -4.94 -5.23 -4.25
C TRP A 303 -4.12 -6.50 -4.49
N VAL A 304 -3.59 -7.16 -3.45
CA VAL A 304 -2.87 -8.42 -3.58
C VAL A 304 -3.86 -9.56 -3.89
N ASP A 305 -5.05 -9.55 -3.30
CA ASP A 305 -6.10 -10.51 -3.68
C ASP A 305 -6.50 -10.34 -5.15
N ALA A 306 -6.70 -9.08 -5.58
CA ALA A 306 -6.94 -8.76 -6.99
C ALA A 306 -5.75 -9.15 -7.90
N GLN A 307 -4.51 -9.08 -7.38
CA GLN A 307 -3.34 -9.54 -8.09
C GLN A 307 -3.36 -11.05 -8.28
N MET A 308 -3.67 -11.81 -7.24
CA MET A 308 -3.78 -13.27 -7.31
C MET A 308 -4.90 -13.69 -8.26
N GLU A 309 -6.04 -13.01 -8.24
CA GLU A 309 -7.13 -13.19 -9.19
C GLU A 309 -6.63 -12.95 -10.63
N LEU A 310 -5.99 -11.81 -10.89
CA LEU A 310 -5.44 -11.47 -12.21
C LEU A 310 -4.42 -12.52 -12.70
N ASP A 311 -3.46 -12.90 -11.85
CA ASP A 311 -2.43 -13.89 -12.18
C ASP A 311 -3.05 -15.26 -12.45
N SER A 312 -4.08 -15.65 -11.70
CA SER A 312 -4.77 -16.92 -11.93
C SER A 312 -5.48 -16.97 -13.28
N VAL A 313 -6.19 -15.89 -13.65
CA VAL A 313 -6.93 -15.79 -14.91
C VAL A 313 -5.97 -15.72 -16.09
N LEU A 314 -4.90 -14.92 -15.97
CA LEU A 314 -3.87 -14.79 -16.99
C LEU A 314 -3.15 -16.13 -17.22
N ASN A 315 -2.79 -16.85 -16.16
CA ASN A 315 -2.18 -18.18 -16.28
C ASN A 315 -3.14 -19.19 -16.91
N ALA A 316 -4.42 -19.18 -16.53
CA ALA A 316 -5.42 -20.06 -17.13
C ALA A 316 -5.59 -19.79 -18.65
N PHE A 317 -5.62 -18.50 -19.04
CA PHE A 317 -5.67 -18.09 -20.44
C PHE A 317 -4.43 -18.57 -21.22
N ARG A 318 -3.22 -18.33 -20.68
CA ARG A 318 -1.97 -18.76 -21.31
C ARG A 318 -1.88 -20.28 -21.45
N VAL A 319 -2.28 -21.03 -20.44
CA VAL A 319 -2.33 -22.50 -20.51
C VAL A 319 -3.34 -22.97 -21.56
N ALA A 320 -4.52 -22.38 -21.62
CA ALA A 320 -5.52 -22.72 -22.63
C ALA A 320 -5.00 -22.48 -24.06
N LEU A 321 -4.35 -21.34 -24.28
CA LEU A 321 -3.78 -20.93 -25.56
C LEU A 321 -2.58 -21.83 -25.96
N GLN A 322 -1.71 -22.18 -25.00
CA GLN A 322 -0.65 -23.16 -25.22
C GLN A 322 -1.20 -24.54 -25.59
N LEU A 323 -2.23 -25.00 -24.90
CA LEU A 323 -2.84 -26.31 -25.16
C LEU A 323 -3.56 -26.36 -26.51
N SER A 324 -4.26 -25.29 -26.92
CA SER A 324 -4.93 -25.25 -28.24
C SER A 324 -3.89 -25.25 -29.36
N TRP A 325 -2.84 -24.43 -29.23
CA TRP A 325 -1.76 -24.34 -30.20
C TRP A 325 -0.95 -25.63 -30.33
N THR A 326 -0.46 -26.19 -29.21
CA THR A 326 0.30 -27.45 -29.19
C THR A 326 -0.46 -28.60 -29.83
N ARG A 327 -1.76 -28.74 -29.54
CA ARG A 327 -2.60 -29.79 -30.16
C ARG A 327 -2.76 -29.57 -31.66
N ARG A 328 -2.97 -28.33 -32.11
CA ARG A 328 -3.11 -27.99 -33.52
C ARG A 328 -1.82 -28.27 -34.29
N THR A 329 -0.68 -27.84 -33.78
CA THR A 329 0.62 -28.02 -34.43
C THR A 329 1.06 -29.47 -34.48
N VAL A 330 0.96 -30.22 -33.37
CA VAL A 330 1.33 -31.66 -33.34
C VAL A 330 0.47 -32.47 -34.31
N ARG A 331 -0.83 -32.16 -34.41
CA ARG A 331 -1.73 -32.81 -35.38
C ARG A 331 -1.38 -32.41 -36.81
N ARG A 332 -1.15 -31.12 -37.08
CA ARG A 332 -0.83 -30.60 -38.40
C ARG A 332 0.51 -31.15 -38.90
N LEU A 333 1.58 -31.00 -38.11
CA LEU A 333 2.92 -31.46 -38.47
C LEU A 333 2.97 -32.97 -38.68
N GLY A 334 2.37 -33.76 -37.79
CA GLY A 334 2.32 -35.21 -38.02
C GLY A 334 1.23 -35.66 -39.00
N ALA A 335 0.56 -34.75 -39.72
CA ALA A 335 -0.26 -35.06 -40.89
C ALA A 335 0.43 -34.64 -42.19
N THR A 336 1.29 -33.61 -42.15
CA THR A 336 1.97 -33.05 -43.32
C THR A 336 3.41 -33.51 -43.50
N CYS A 337 4.11 -33.85 -42.41
CA CYS A 337 5.53 -34.20 -42.43
C CYS A 337 5.73 -35.71 -42.27
N ASN A 338 6.70 -36.28 -42.99
CA ASN A 338 7.12 -37.67 -42.84
C ASN A 338 8.05 -37.82 -41.62
N PHE A 339 8.13 -39.02 -41.05
CA PHE A 339 8.88 -39.29 -39.82
C PHE A 339 10.32 -38.77 -39.82
N GLU A 340 11.03 -38.88 -40.95
CA GLU A 340 12.43 -38.43 -41.09
C GLU A 340 12.55 -36.91 -41.05
N ASP A 341 11.58 -36.19 -41.61
CA ASP A 341 11.52 -34.72 -41.58
C ASP A 341 11.21 -34.20 -40.18
N LEU A 342 10.50 -34.97 -39.33
CA LEU A 342 10.23 -34.58 -37.95
C LEU A 342 11.49 -34.67 -37.06
N ALA A 343 12.45 -35.52 -37.39
CA ALA A 343 13.67 -35.70 -36.62
C ALA A 343 14.66 -34.53 -36.78
N SER A 344 14.56 -33.78 -37.88
CA SER A 344 15.42 -32.63 -38.18
C SER A 344 14.84 -31.28 -37.71
N VAL A 345 13.61 -31.26 -37.19
CA VAL A 345 12.95 -30.01 -36.76
C VAL A 345 13.63 -29.41 -35.54
N THR A 346 14.07 -28.16 -35.63
CA THR A 346 14.67 -27.43 -34.52
C THR A 346 13.63 -26.62 -33.72
N LEU A 347 14.00 -26.17 -32.52
CA LEU A 347 13.17 -25.29 -31.69
C LEU A 347 12.80 -23.99 -32.40
N GLU A 348 13.74 -23.42 -33.16
CA GLU A 348 13.59 -22.14 -33.86
C GLU A 348 12.61 -22.27 -35.02
N ASP A 349 12.68 -23.38 -35.77
CA ASP A 349 11.75 -23.66 -36.86
C ASP A 349 10.30 -23.72 -36.34
N ILE A 350 10.10 -24.34 -35.17
CA ILE A 350 8.77 -24.42 -34.55
C ILE A 350 8.31 -23.07 -34.01
N ALA A 351 9.21 -22.31 -33.38
CA ALA A 351 8.90 -20.98 -32.88
C ALA A 351 8.54 -20.00 -34.02
N GLY A 352 9.01 -20.26 -35.24
CA GLY A 352 8.67 -19.54 -36.47
C GLY A 352 7.34 -19.96 -37.14
N LEU A 353 6.76 -21.11 -36.78
CA LEU A 353 5.51 -21.60 -37.39
C LEU A 353 4.33 -20.67 -37.09
N ARG A 354 3.61 -20.26 -38.14
CA ARG A 354 2.36 -19.48 -38.04
C ARG A 354 1.23 -20.18 -38.78
N ASP A 355 0.03 -20.13 -38.23
CA ASP A 355 -1.17 -20.73 -38.81
C ASP A 355 -2.33 -19.72 -38.81
N LYS A 356 -2.54 -19.08 -39.96
CA LYS A 356 -3.61 -18.09 -40.17
C LYS A 356 -5.01 -18.69 -39.97
N GLU A 357 -5.20 -19.97 -40.28
CA GLU A 357 -6.51 -20.61 -40.12
C GLU A 357 -6.87 -20.82 -38.65
N TRP A 358 -5.89 -21.21 -37.84
CA TRP A 358 -6.05 -21.37 -36.40
C TRP A 358 -6.27 -20.01 -35.74
N GLU A 359 -5.47 -19.01 -36.10
CA GLU A 359 -5.63 -17.65 -35.60
C GLU A 359 -7.01 -17.09 -35.92
N ALA A 360 -7.54 -17.31 -37.13
CA ALA A 360 -8.86 -16.85 -37.52
C ALA A 360 -9.99 -17.55 -36.74
N LYS A 361 -9.85 -18.86 -36.49
CA LYS A 361 -10.84 -19.65 -35.74
C LYS A 361 -10.89 -19.30 -34.26
N GLU A 362 -9.74 -19.10 -33.64
CA GLU A 362 -9.63 -18.81 -32.20
C GLU A 362 -9.59 -17.30 -31.90
N ARG A 363 -9.68 -16.45 -32.94
CA ARG A 363 -9.60 -14.98 -32.81
C ARG A 363 -10.56 -14.42 -31.77
N SER A 364 -11.84 -14.80 -31.84
CA SER A 364 -12.87 -14.31 -30.93
C SER A 364 -12.61 -14.69 -29.48
N TYR A 365 -12.08 -15.88 -29.24
CA TYR A 365 -11.67 -16.35 -27.91
C TYR A 365 -10.48 -15.54 -27.39
N HIS A 366 -9.45 -15.32 -28.22
CA HIS A 366 -8.29 -14.53 -27.83
C HIS A 366 -8.65 -13.07 -27.54
N GLU A 367 -9.48 -12.45 -28.38
CA GLU A 367 -9.94 -11.07 -28.19
C GLU A 367 -10.74 -10.92 -26.89
N THR A 368 -11.70 -11.82 -26.64
CA THR A 368 -12.51 -11.80 -25.40
C THR A 368 -11.64 -12.06 -24.17
N GLY A 369 -10.73 -13.05 -24.22
CA GLY A 369 -9.84 -13.38 -23.11
C GLY A 369 -8.91 -12.23 -22.74
N VAL A 370 -8.33 -11.55 -23.73
CA VAL A 370 -7.51 -10.36 -23.50
C VAL A 370 -8.34 -9.20 -22.96
N GLU A 371 -9.58 -9.01 -23.44
CA GLU A 371 -10.47 -7.99 -22.90
C GLU A 371 -10.78 -8.21 -21.42
N ASP A 372 -11.07 -9.46 -21.02
CA ASP A 372 -11.35 -9.83 -19.64
C ASP A 372 -10.12 -9.65 -18.73
N ILE A 373 -8.93 -10.03 -19.18
CA ILE A 373 -7.67 -9.73 -18.48
C ILE A 373 -7.50 -8.22 -18.32
N ASN A 374 -7.72 -7.43 -19.38
CA ASN A 374 -7.58 -5.97 -19.33
C ASN A 374 -8.64 -5.30 -18.44
N ARG A 375 -9.84 -5.89 -18.29
CA ARG A 375 -10.84 -5.46 -17.28
C ARG A 375 -10.31 -5.69 -15.86
N LEU A 376 -9.70 -6.84 -15.58
CA LEU A 376 -9.07 -7.14 -14.29
C LEU A 376 -7.86 -6.25 -14.02
N VAL A 377 -7.03 -5.97 -15.02
CA VAL A 377 -5.90 -5.02 -14.90
C VAL A 377 -6.42 -3.63 -14.51
N ARG A 378 -7.54 -3.16 -15.08
CA ARG A 378 -8.16 -1.88 -14.67
C ARG A 378 -8.61 -1.89 -13.21
N LYS A 379 -9.29 -2.96 -12.78
CA LYS A 379 -9.71 -3.15 -11.38
C LYS A 379 -8.51 -3.14 -10.44
N TYR A 380 -7.47 -3.90 -10.78
CA TYR A 380 -6.21 -3.99 -10.03
C TYR A 380 -5.50 -2.64 -9.94
N ASN A 381 -5.26 -1.97 -11.07
CA ASN A 381 -4.56 -0.67 -11.11
C ASN A 381 -5.29 0.44 -10.35
N GLY A 382 -6.62 0.35 -10.23
CA GLY A 382 -7.41 1.25 -9.42
C GLY A 382 -7.17 1.09 -7.91
N MET A 383 -6.82 -0.13 -7.47
CA MET A 383 -6.57 -0.45 -6.06
C MET A 383 -5.08 -0.44 -5.69
N ALA A 384 -4.21 -0.68 -6.67
CA ALA A 384 -2.78 -0.88 -6.47
C ALA A 384 -2.00 0.44 -6.32
N PRO A 385 -0.98 0.47 -5.44
CA PRO A 385 -0.04 1.59 -5.38
C PRO A 385 0.74 1.72 -6.68
N TYR A 386 1.18 2.94 -7.01
CA TYR A 386 1.79 3.27 -8.31
C TYR A 386 2.98 2.38 -8.70
N SER A 387 3.77 1.90 -7.73
CA SER A 387 4.95 1.05 -7.97
C SER A 387 4.62 -0.34 -8.51
N VAL A 388 3.40 -0.85 -8.28
CA VAL A 388 3.04 -2.25 -8.62
C VAL A 388 2.00 -2.31 -9.75
N ARG A 389 1.61 -1.17 -10.32
CA ARG A 389 0.63 -1.13 -11.42
C ARG A 389 1.15 -1.87 -12.65
N ARG A 390 0.23 -2.53 -13.37
CA ARG A 390 0.53 -3.35 -14.55
C ARG A 390 0.05 -2.70 -15.84
N GLY A 391 0.74 -3.00 -16.94
CA GLY A 391 0.34 -2.61 -18.29
C GLY A 391 -0.82 -3.44 -18.84
N TYR A 392 -1.45 -2.96 -19.90
CA TYR A 392 -2.44 -3.72 -20.65
C TYR A 392 -1.78 -4.82 -21.49
N HIS A 393 -2.53 -5.90 -21.69
CA HIS A 393 -2.14 -7.01 -22.54
C HIS A 393 -2.70 -6.84 -23.95
N ASP A 394 -1.88 -7.16 -24.94
CA ASP A 394 -2.27 -7.17 -26.34
C ASP A 394 -2.32 -8.61 -26.87
N ARG A 395 -3.30 -8.89 -27.73
CA ARG A 395 -3.48 -10.22 -28.36
C ARG A 395 -2.22 -10.69 -29.07
N GLU A 396 -1.59 -9.80 -29.84
CA GLU A 396 -0.43 -10.14 -30.67
C GLU A 396 0.80 -10.47 -29.83
N ALA A 397 1.00 -9.74 -28.74
CA ALA A 397 2.07 -10.00 -27.79
C ALA A 397 1.88 -11.37 -27.10
N GLU A 398 0.67 -11.69 -26.64
CA GLU A 398 0.38 -12.99 -26.00
C GLU A 398 0.52 -14.16 -27.00
N LEU A 399 0.16 -13.97 -28.28
CA LEU A 399 0.40 -14.96 -29.32
C LEU A 399 1.90 -15.16 -29.60
N GLN A 400 2.67 -14.08 -29.71
CA GLN A 400 4.11 -14.16 -29.93
C GLN A 400 4.82 -14.91 -28.79
N LEU A 401 4.45 -14.61 -27.54
CA LEU A 401 4.93 -15.33 -26.36
C LEU A 401 4.53 -16.80 -26.40
N ASN A 402 3.29 -17.09 -26.79
CA ASN A 402 2.84 -18.47 -26.91
C ASN A 402 3.68 -19.27 -27.92
N TYR A 403 3.99 -18.71 -29.09
CA TYR A 403 4.79 -19.43 -30.08
C TYR A 403 6.18 -19.80 -29.57
N GLN A 404 6.79 -18.92 -28.76
CA GLN A 404 8.09 -19.19 -28.14
C GLN A 404 7.99 -20.25 -27.04
N VAL A 405 7.03 -20.10 -26.12
CA VAL A 405 6.90 -20.99 -24.94
C VAL A 405 6.44 -22.39 -25.36
N SER A 406 5.54 -22.49 -26.33
CA SER A 406 4.99 -23.76 -26.80
C SER A 406 5.97 -24.60 -27.62
N ALA A 407 7.03 -23.99 -28.19
CA ALA A 407 7.96 -24.69 -29.09
C ALA A 407 8.57 -25.95 -28.46
N ALA A 408 9.00 -25.85 -27.20
CA ALA A 408 9.55 -26.99 -26.46
C ALA A 408 8.51 -28.09 -26.22
N ALA A 409 7.28 -27.73 -25.85
CA ALA A 409 6.20 -28.68 -25.63
C ALA A 409 5.77 -29.38 -26.93
N ILE A 410 5.83 -28.68 -28.07
CA ILE A 410 5.54 -29.23 -29.40
C ILE A 410 6.61 -30.27 -29.76
N LEU A 411 7.90 -29.96 -29.61
CA LEU A 411 8.97 -30.94 -29.87
C LEU A 411 8.81 -32.20 -29.04
N GLN A 412 8.52 -32.04 -27.75
CA GLN A 412 8.27 -33.19 -26.88
C GLN A 412 7.05 -34.01 -27.38
N GLY A 413 5.95 -33.34 -27.71
CA GLY A 413 4.75 -34.01 -28.23
C GLY A 413 4.96 -34.71 -29.58
N LEU A 414 5.83 -34.19 -30.44
CA LEU A 414 6.26 -34.84 -31.67
C LEU A 414 7.12 -36.08 -31.36
N HIS A 415 8.10 -35.95 -30.46
CA HIS A 415 8.95 -37.05 -30.05
C HIS A 415 8.11 -38.21 -29.44
N GLU A 416 7.18 -37.90 -28.54
CA GLU A 416 6.28 -38.91 -27.96
C GLU A 416 5.43 -39.61 -29.04
N ARG A 417 4.96 -38.88 -30.06
CA ARG A 417 4.22 -39.45 -31.18
C ARG A 417 5.10 -40.34 -32.07
N THR A 418 6.35 -39.95 -32.32
CA THR A 418 7.32 -40.76 -33.08
C THR A 418 7.68 -42.06 -32.35
N LEU A 419 7.83 -42.02 -31.02
CA LEU A 419 8.03 -43.23 -30.23
C LEU A 419 6.79 -44.13 -30.25
N ALA A 420 5.60 -43.54 -30.16
CA ALA A 420 4.35 -44.29 -30.22
C ALA A 420 4.11 -44.96 -31.59
N SER A 421 4.49 -44.32 -32.71
CA SER A 421 4.40 -44.95 -34.03
C SER A 421 5.38 -46.12 -34.17
N ASN A 422 6.64 -45.94 -33.74
CA ASN A 422 7.64 -47.01 -33.82
C ASN A 422 7.30 -48.21 -32.92
N ALA A 423 6.61 -47.99 -31.80
CA ALA A 423 6.15 -49.06 -30.92
C ALA A 423 5.02 -49.92 -31.54
N LEU A 424 4.23 -49.35 -32.46
CA LEU A 424 3.16 -50.07 -33.16
C LEU A 424 3.68 -50.88 -34.36
N ASP A 425 4.82 -50.50 -34.94
CA ASP A 425 5.51 -51.20 -36.03
C ASP A 425 6.56 -52.23 -35.55
N GLY A 426 6.65 -52.49 -34.25
CA GLY A 426 7.49 -53.54 -33.69
C GLY A 426 7.10 -54.94 -34.22
N PRO A 427 8.05 -55.90 -34.34
CA PRO A 427 7.81 -57.17 -35.00
C PRO A 427 6.69 -57.92 -34.28
N LYS A 428 5.66 -58.33 -35.04
CA LYS A 428 4.65 -59.30 -34.59
C LYS A 428 5.36 -60.61 -34.25
N SER A 429 5.89 -60.73 -33.03
CA SER A 429 6.44 -61.98 -32.54
C SER A 429 5.28 -62.95 -32.31
N SER A 430 5.23 -63.96 -33.17
CA SER A 430 4.39 -65.13 -33.08
C SER A 430 4.43 -65.76 -31.67
N GLY A 431 3.24 -65.96 -31.09
CA GLY A 431 2.92 -67.11 -30.23
C GLY A 431 3.59 -67.20 -28.85
N SER A 432 2.85 -66.84 -27.80
CA SER A 432 2.86 -67.63 -26.58
C SER A 432 1.50 -67.59 -25.89
N SER A 433 0.79 -68.71 -26.00
CA SER A 433 -0.42 -69.02 -25.25
C SER A 433 -0.13 -68.97 -23.75
N ARG A 434 -0.79 -68.07 -23.01
CA ARG A 434 -1.01 -68.20 -21.56
C ARG A 434 -2.43 -67.76 -21.20
N ARG A 435 -3.27 -68.78 -21.08
CA ARG A 435 -4.30 -69.02 -20.05
C ARG A 435 -4.97 -67.79 -19.44
N ALA A 436 -6.26 -67.67 -19.76
CA ALA A 436 -7.22 -66.79 -19.11
C ALA A 436 -7.28 -67.05 -17.60
N THR A 437 -7.00 -66.01 -16.82
CA THR A 437 -7.52 -65.85 -15.46
C THR A 437 -8.26 -64.52 -15.42
N SER A 438 -9.57 -64.61 -15.20
CA SER A 438 -10.48 -63.50 -14.96
C SER A 438 -9.99 -62.59 -13.83
N GLY A 439 -9.72 -61.33 -14.15
CA GLY A 439 -9.48 -60.25 -13.21
C GLY A 439 -10.03 -58.97 -13.81
N HIS A 440 -10.90 -58.29 -13.06
CA HIS A 440 -11.60 -57.05 -13.40
C HIS A 440 -10.69 -56.05 -14.14
N GLY A 441 -11.11 -55.65 -15.34
CA GLY A 441 -10.37 -54.75 -16.20
C GLY A 441 -10.39 -53.32 -15.70
N ASP A 442 -9.24 -52.84 -15.24
CA ASP A 442 -8.87 -51.44 -15.33
C ASP A 442 -7.93 -51.33 -16.54
N THR A 443 -8.52 -51.01 -17.69
CA THR A 443 -7.76 -50.82 -18.94
C THR A 443 -7.28 -49.38 -18.98
N ASP A 444 -6.13 -49.16 -18.35
CA ASP A 444 -5.26 -48.00 -18.58
C ASP A 444 -4.71 -48.05 -20.02
N THR A 445 -5.59 -47.77 -20.97
CA THR A 445 -5.20 -47.33 -22.29
C THR A 445 -4.65 -45.91 -22.11
N LEU A 446 -3.38 -45.72 -22.44
CA LEU A 446 -2.67 -44.43 -22.44
C LEU A 446 -3.29 -43.50 -23.49
N THR A 447 -4.48 -43.00 -23.20
CA THR A 447 -5.13 -41.94 -23.96
C THR A 447 -4.34 -40.66 -23.75
N ILE A 448 -4.24 -39.83 -24.79
CA ILE A 448 -3.65 -38.49 -24.77
C ILE A 448 -4.20 -37.63 -23.60
N GLY A 449 -5.41 -37.92 -23.13
CA GLY A 449 -5.99 -37.33 -21.92
C GLY A 449 -5.28 -37.69 -20.60
N GLY A 450 -4.61 -38.84 -20.50
CA GLY A 450 -3.78 -39.24 -19.36
C GLY A 450 -2.44 -38.49 -19.30
N VAL A 451 -1.82 -38.25 -20.46
CA VAL A 451 -0.58 -37.46 -20.57
C VAL A 451 -0.85 -35.99 -20.24
N LEU A 452 -1.96 -35.45 -20.75
CA LEU A 452 -2.41 -34.09 -20.41
C LEU A 452 -2.77 -33.94 -18.93
N ARG A 453 -3.41 -34.94 -18.31
CA ARG A 453 -3.68 -34.93 -16.86
C ARG A 453 -2.41 -35.01 -16.03
N ARG A 454 -1.41 -35.80 -16.43
CA ARG A 454 -0.09 -35.82 -15.76
C ARG A 454 0.65 -34.51 -15.90
N TRP A 455 0.60 -33.87 -17.06
CA TRP A 455 1.24 -32.57 -17.31
C TRP A 455 0.57 -31.44 -16.53
N VAL A 456 -0.76 -31.40 -16.52
CA VAL A 456 -1.55 -30.45 -15.70
C VAL A 456 -1.30 -30.67 -14.20
N ASN A 457 -1.25 -31.91 -13.73
CA ASN A 457 -0.94 -32.21 -12.32
C ASN A 457 0.49 -31.81 -11.93
N ARG A 458 1.47 -31.97 -12.84
CA ARG A 458 2.85 -31.54 -12.63
C ARG A 458 2.99 -30.02 -12.52
N ILE A 459 2.11 -29.24 -13.18
CA ILE A 459 2.09 -27.77 -13.09
C ILE A 459 1.31 -27.28 -11.86
N LEU A 460 0.30 -28.03 -11.40
CA LEU A 460 -0.50 -27.72 -10.21
C LEU A 460 0.12 -28.20 -8.88
N GLY A 461 1.36 -28.72 -8.89
CA GLY A 461 2.10 -29.03 -7.67
C GLY A 461 1.51 -30.17 -6.84
N ARG A 462 1.17 -31.30 -7.47
CA ARG A 462 0.97 -32.59 -6.79
C ARG A 462 1.81 -33.69 -7.38
#